data_AF-A0A8R7QGV0-F1
#
_entry.id   AF-A0A8R7QGV0-F1
#
_cell.length_a   1.000
_cell.length_b   1.000
_cell.length_c   1.000
_cell.angle_alpha   90.00
_cell.angle_beta   90.00
_cell.angle_gamma   90.00
#
_symmetry.space_group_name_H-M   'P 1'
#
loop_
_entity.id
_entity.type
_entity.pdbx_description
1 polymer ?
#
loop_
_entity_poly.entity_id
_entity_poly.type
_entity_poly.pdbx_seq_one_letter_code
_entity_poly.pdbx_strand_id
1 'polypeptide(L)'
;MKSSLRKLRGFALQRHEQRVDRHRDHSTAAKAADELLAAAQDMADMRNCYDNLLAVAAAIANSSYEFSEALQEMGTCLLKRVTPTKDGINDKVLLLLGKSQFELRKLVDSYVSF
;
A
#
# COMPACT_ATOMS: atom_id res chain seq x y z
N MET A 1 52.17 -66.77 9.11
CA MET A 1 51.67 -65.44 9.50
C MET A 1 51.23 -64.65 8.27
N LYS A 2 49.98 -64.73 7.80
CA LYS A 2 49.39 -63.74 6.85
C LYS A 2 47.85 -63.83 6.87
N SER A 3 47.17 -63.08 7.73
CA SER A 3 45.80 -62.61 7.44
C SER A 3 45.32 -61.58 8.47
N SER A 4 45.42 -60.28 8.16
CA SER A 4 44.65 -59.27 8.91
C SER A 4 44.33 -57.99 8.11
N LEU A 5 44.17 -58.07 6.79
CA LEU A 5 43.81 -56.89 5.98
C LEU A 5 42.34 -56.85 5.51
N ARG A 6 41.47 -57.78 5.92
CA ARG A 6 40.05 -57.77 5.49
C ARG A 6 39.11 -56.92 6.35
N LYS A 7 39.55 -56.39 7.51
CA LYS A 7 38.67 -55.62 8.43
C LYS A 7 38.63 -54.10 8.19
N LEU A 8 39.46 -53.56 7.29
CA LEU A 8 39.52 -52.11 7.01
C LEU A 8 38.54 -51.64 5.92
N ARG A 9 37.82 -52.55 5.24
CA ARG A 9 36.91 -52.18 4.15
C ARG A 9 35.51 -51.70 4.60
N GLY A 10 35.14 -51.95 5.86
CA GLY A 10 33.83 -51.54 6.42
C GLY A 10 33.76 -50.10 6.93
N PHE A 11 34.87 -49.54 7.41
CA PHE A 11 34.91 -48.20 8.01
C PHE A 11 34.92 -47.05 6.99
N ALA A 12 35.27 -47.32 5.73
CA ALA A 12 35.32 -46.30 4.68
C ALA A 12 33.92 -45.93 4.15
N LEU A 13 32.97 -46.87 4.15
CA LEU A 13 31.60 -46.65 3.66
C LEU A 13 30.77 -45.82 4.65
N GLN A 14 30.87 -46.13 5.94
CA GLN A 14 30.12 -45.44 7.00
C GLN A 14 30.53 -43.95 7.15
N ARG A 15 31.80 -43.62 6.85
CA ARG A 15 32.30 -42.24 6.83
C ARG A 15 31.82 -41.44 5.62
N HIS A 16 31.43 -42.12 4.53
CA HIS A 16 30.90 -41.47 3.34
C HIS A 16 29.42 -41.12 3.52
N GLU A 17 28.62 -42.03 4.08
CA GLU A 17 27.20 -41.78 4.40
C GLU A 17 27.03 -40.62 5.41
N GLN A 18 27.82 -40.58 6.49
CA GLN A 18 27.80 -39.46 7.46
C GLN A 18 28.28 -38.10 6.91
N ARG A 19 29.00 -38.09 5.79
CA ARG A 19 29.40 -36.85 5.11
C ARG A 19 28.34 -36.38 4.13
N VAL A 20 27.68 -37.30 3.43
CA VAL A 20 26.56 -36.99 2.52
C VAL A 20 25.38 -36.43 3.30
N ASP A 21 25.05 -37.02 4.46
CA ASP A 21 23.93 -36.56 5.30
C ASP A 21 24.16 -35.13 5.83
N ARG A 22 25.34 -34.86 6.41
CA ARG A 22 25.70 -33.50 6.87
C ARG A 22 25.74 -32.46 5.75
N HIS A 23 26.18 -32.84 4.56
CA HIS A 23 26.23 -31.92 3.42
C HIS A 23 24.83 -31.64 2.86
N ARG A 24 23.93 -32.61 2.98
CA ARG A 24 22.51 -32.47 2.64
C ARG A 24 21.81 -31.54 3.62
N ASP A 25 21.99 -31.75 4.92
CA ASP A 25 21.40 -30.92 5.99
C ASP A 25 21.88 -29.47 5.94
N HIS A 26 23.17 -29.25 5.67
CA HIS A 26 23.72 -27.90 5.51
C HIS A 26 23.17 -27.22 4.24
N SER A 27 22.93 -27.99 3.18
CA SER A 27 22.32 -27.48 1.94
C SER A 27 20.83 -27.16 2.12
N THR A 28 20.08 -27.93 2.91
CA THR A 28 18.68 -27.61 3.24
C THR A 28 18.58 -26.41 4.17
N ALA A 29 19.46 -26.30 5.16
CA ALA A 29 19.50 -25.13 6.05
C ALA A 29 19.84 -23.83 5.30
N ALA A 30 20.79 -23.89 4.35
CA ALA A 30 21.12 -22.75 3.50
C ALA A 30 19.93 -22.33 2.62
N LYS A 31 19.24 -23.28 1.99
CA LYS A 31 18.02 -23.00 1.21
C LYS A 31 16.91 -22.38 2.06
N ALA A 32 16.68 -22.91 3.26
CA ALA A 32 15.69 -22.36 4.18
C ALA A 32 16.04 -20.93 4.62
N ALA A 33 17.33 -20.62 4.80
CA ALA A 33 17.78 -19.26 5.10
C ALA A 33 17.57 -18.31 3.90
N ASP A 34 17.85 -18.76 2.67
CA ASP A 34 17.62 -17.98 1.46
C ASP A 34 16.12 -17.73 1.24
N GLU A 35 15.27 -18.74 1.44
CA GLU A 35 13.81 -18.62 1.36
C GLU A 35 13.26 -17.68 2.44
N LEU A 36 13.80 -17.74 3.66
CA LEU A 36 13.44 -16.81 4.73
C LEU A 36 13.86 -15.38 4.42
N LEU A 37 15.04 -15.18 3.83
CA LEU A 37 15.52 -13.87 3.41
C LEU A 37 14.66 -13.29 2.27
N ALA A 38 14.28 -14.13 1.31
CA ALA A 38 13.32 -13.76 0.26
C ALA A 38 11.96 -13.37 0.86
N ALA A 39 11.41 -14.17 1.76
CA ALA A 39 10.14 -13.86 2.42
C ALA A 39 10.20 -12.58 3.26
N ALA A 40 11.34 -12.32 3.93
CA ALA A 40 11.54 -11.08 4.67
C ALA A 40 11.59 -9.86 3.76
N GLN A 41 12.23 -9.99 2.59
CA GLN A 41 12.24 -8.95 1.56
C GLN A 41 10.83 -8.69 1.00
N ASP A 42 10.09 -9.75 0.67
CA ASP A 42 8.71 -9.64 0.20
C ASP A 42 7.81 -8.95 1.24
N MET A 43 7.97 -9.26 2.53
CA MET A 43 7.24 -8.57 3.60
C MET A 43 7.61 -7.09 3.72
N ALA A 44 8.88 -6.73 3.51
CA ALA A 44 9.31 -5.34 3.52
C ALA A 44 8.71 -4.57 2.33
N ASP A 45 8.70 -5.17 1.15
CA ASP A 45 8.13 -4.57 -0.06
C ASP A 45 6.60 -4.43 0.04
N MET A 46 5.91 -5.44 0.59
CA MET A 46 4.48 -5.33 0.90
C MET A 46 4.18 -4.18 1.86
N ARG A 47 4.96 -4.04 2.94
CA ARG A 47 4.80 -2.91 3.88
C ARG A 47 4.98 -1.57 3.17
N ASN A 48 6.02 -1.42 2.36
CA ASN A 48 6.27 -0.18 1.62
C ASN A 48 5.11 0.15 0.67
N CYS A 49 4.51 -0.85 0.02
CA CYS A 49 3.32 -0.66 -0.81
C CYS A 49 2.11 -0.16 0.01
N TYR A 50 1.88 -0.73 1.20
CA TYR A 50 0.80 -0.27 2.08
C TYR A 50 1.04 1.13 2.64
N ASP A 51 2.28 1.44 3.05
CA ASP A 51 2.64 2.79 3.53
C ASP A 51 2.42 3.84 2.43
N ASN A 52 2.79 3.52 1.19
CA ASN A 52 2.55 4.40 0.06
C ASN A 52 1.04 4.56 -0.24
N LEU A 53 0.28 3.46 -0.21
CA LEU A 53 -1.17 3.52 -0.40
C LEU A 53 -1.84 4.39 0.68
N LEU A 54 -1.43 4.24 1.94
CA LEU A 54 -1.92 5.05 3.05
C LEU A 54 -1.59 6.54 2.85
N ALA A 55 -0.35 6.84 2.43
CA ALA A 55 0.08 8.21 2.15
C ALA A 55 -0.76 8.85 1.03
N VAL A 56 -1.01 8.11 -0.06
CA VAL A 56 -1.87 8.58 -1.17
C VAL A 56 -3.31 8.77 -0.70
N ALA A 57 -3.85 7.84 0.08
CA ALA A 57 -5.20 7.97 0.63
C ALA A 57 -5.34 9.21 1.53
N ALA A 58 -4.35 9.48 2.39
CA ALA A 58 -4.31 10.68 3.22
C ALA A 58 -4.24 11.96 2.36
N ALA A 59 -3.43 11.96 1.30
CA ALA A 59 -3.36 13.08 0.37
C ALA A 59 -4.71 13.33 -0.32
N ILE A 60 -5.40 12.27 -0.78
CA ILE A 60 -6.74 12.38 -1.38
C ILE A 60 -7.75 12.94 -0.39
N ALA A 61 -7.76 12.46 0.86
CA ALA A 61 -8.67 12.94 1.89
C ALA A 61 -8.45 14.44 2.17
N ASN A 62 -7.19 14.86 2.33
CA ASN A 62 -6.84 16.27 2.56
C ASN A 62 -7.24 17.15 1.37
N SER A 63 -6.87 16.76 0.14
CA SER A 63 -7.21 17.54 -1.06
C SER A 63 -8.72 17.60 -1.29
N SER A 64 -9.47 16.56 -0.94
CA SER A 64 -10.93 16.54 -1.06
C SER A 64 -11.59 17.44 -0.02
N TYR A 65 -11.05 17.49 1.21
CA TYR A 65 -11.48 18.44 2.23
C TYR A 65 -11.23 19.89 1.81
N GLU A 66 -10.02 20.21 1.32
CA GLU A 66 -9.68 21.54 0.81
C GLU A 66 -10.59 21.94 -0.36
N PHE A 67 -10.90 20.99 -1.25
CA PHE A 67 -11.82 21.22 -2.35
C PHE A 67 -13.26 21.48 -1.87
N SER A 68 -13.74 20.74 -0.87
CA SER A 68 -15.06 20.96 -0.24
C SER A 68 -15.17 22.38 0.36
N GLU A 69 -14.14 22.83 1.06
CA GLU A 69 -14.08 24.19 1.62
C GLU A 69 -14.07 25.25 0.51
N ALA A 70 -13.28 25.05 -0.55
CA ALA A 70 -13.25 25.95 -1.70
C ALA A 70 -14.63 26.07 -2.40
N LEU A 71 -15.37 24.96 -2.52
CA LEU A 71 -16.74 24.95 -3.05
C LEU A 71 -17.68 25.76 -2.13
N GLN A 72 -17.57 25.59 -0.81
CA GLN A 72 -18.36 26.36 0.16
C GLN A 72 -18.08 27.87 0.05
N GLU A 73 -16.81 28.25 0.00
CA GLU A 73 -16.39 29.65 -0.11
C GLU A 73 -16.88 30.29 -1.41
N MET A 74 -16.67 29.59 -2.54
CA MET A 74 -17.12 30.05 -3.85
C MET A 74 -18.64 30.18 -3.91
N GLY A 75 -19.38 29.17 -3.44
CA GLY A 75 -20.84 29.20 -3.37
C GLY A 75 -21.34 30.38 -2.55
N THR A 76 -20.73 30.61 -1.39
CA THR A 76 -21.04 31.75 -0.52
C THR A 76 -20.74 33.09 -1.21
N CYS A 77 -19.61 33.21 -1.90
CA CYS A 77 -19.21 34.41 -2.63
C CYS A 77 -20.20 34.74 -3.76
N LEU A 78 -20.62 33.74 -4.53
CA LEU A 78 -21.59 33.90 -5.61
C LEU A 78 -22.95 34.35 -5.08
N LEU A 79 -23.45 33.72 -4.02
CA LEU A 79 -24.74 34.07 -3.43
C LEU A 79 -24.74 35.46 -2.79
N LYS A 80 -23.62 35.91 -2.20
CA LYS A 80 -23.48 37.29 -1.68
C LYS A 80 -23.58 38.36 -2.76
N ARG A 81 -23.32 38.03 -4.03
CA ARG A 81 -23.40 38.96 -5.17
C ARG A 81 -24.79 39.05 -5.79
N VAL A 82 -25.71 38.16 -5.43
CA VAL A 82 -27.11 38.22 -5.88
C VAL A 82 -27.81 39.39 -5.17
N THR A 83 -28.40 40.31 -5.94
CA THR A 83 -29.08 41.48 -5.38
C THR A 83 -30.60 41.29 -5.36
N PRO A 84 -31.30 41.58 -4.25
CA PRO A 84 -32.74 41.34 -4.13
C PRO A 84 -33.61 42.20 -5.06
N THR A 85 -33.04 43.25 -5.66
CA THR A 85 -33.77 44.26 -6.43
C THR A 85 -33.51 44.22 -7.93
N LYS A 86 -32.57 43.39 -8.40
CA LYS A 86 -32.31 43.20 -9.84
C LYS A 86 -32.61 41.77 -10.23
N ASP A 87 -33.80 41.54 -10.81
CA ASP A 87 -34.14 40.30 -11.53
C ASP A 87 -33.41 40.16 -12.87
N GLY A 88 -32.16 40.61 -12.93
CA GLY A 88 -31.30 40.48 -14.11
C GLY A 88 -30.92 39.03 -14.35
N ILE A 89 -30.67 38.67 -15.61
CA ILE A 89 -30.17 37.33 -16.01
C ILE A 89 -28.91 36.97 -15.22
N ASN A 90 -28.05 37.95 -14.94
CA ASN A 90 -26.82 37.76 -14.18
C ASN A 90 -27.08 37.26 -12.75
N ASP A 91 -28.08 37.79 -12.06
CA ASP A 91 -28.42 37.40 -10.68
C ASP A 91 -28.98 35.97 -10.64
N LYS A 92 -29.78 35.59 -11.65
CA LYS A 92 -30.25 34.20 -11.81
C LYS A 92 -29.11 33.23 -12.07
N VAL A 93 -28.15 33.61 -12.92
CA VAL A 93 -26.96 32.80 -13.22
C VAL A 93 -26.09 32.65 -11.96
N LEU A 94 -25.82 33.73 -11.22
CA LEU A 94 -25.05 33.68 -9.97
C LEU A 94 -25.74 32.82 -8.91
N LEU A 95 -27.07 32.90 -8.80
CA LEU A 95 -27.85 32.06 -7.92
C LEU A 95 -27.73 30.56 -8.27
N LEU A 96 -27.85 30.23 -9.56
CA LEU A 96 -27.71 28.85 -10.04
C LEU A 96 -26.29 28.33 -9.80
N LEU A 97 -25.27 29.10 -10.17
CA LEU A 97 -23.87 28.72 -9.95
C LEU A 97 -23.57 28.53 -8.46
N GLY A 98 -24.03 29.45 -7.61
CA GLY A 98 -23.84 29.35 -6.16
C GLY A 98 -24.46 28.08 -5.58
N LYS A 99 -25.71 27.76 -5.96
CA LYS A 99 -26.37 26.51 -5.56
C LYS A 99 -25.64 25.27 -6.07
N SER A 100 -25.16 25.29 -7.31
CA SER A 100 -24.38 24.17 -7.87
C SER A 100 -23.11 23.89 -7.08
N GLN A 101 -22.42 24.92 -6.55
CA GLN A 101 -21.25 24.70 -5.68
C GLN A 101 -21.61 23.90 -4.43
N PHE A 102 -22.76 24.19 -3.80
CA PHE A 102 -23.21 23.46 -2.61
C PHE A 102 -23.64 22.01 -2.93
N GLU A 103 -24.24 21.76 -4.09
CA GLU A 103 -24.57 20.39 -4.51
C GLU A 103 -23.30 19.58 -4.83
N LEU A 104 -22.32 20.17 -5.51
CA LEU A 104 -21.01 19.54 -5.72
C LEU A 104 -20.31 19.23 -4.39
N ARG A 105 -20.39 20.15 -3.43
CA ARG A 105 -19.83 19.95 -2.10
C ARG A 105 -20.41 18.72 -1.41
N LYS A 106 -21.74 18.56 -1.41
CA LYS A 106 -22.39 17.37 -0.83
C LYS A 106 -21.90 16.07 -1.45
N LEU A 107 -21.64 16.06 -2.77
CA LEU A 107 -21.10 14.89 -3.47
C LEU A 107 -19.68 14.57 -3.01
N VAL A 108 -18.83 15.60 -2.89
CA VAL A 108 -17.45 15.45 -2.38
C VAL A 108 -17.46 14.96 -0.93
N ASP A 109 -18.23 15.60 -0.06
CA ASP A 109 -18.33 15.22 1.36
C ASP A 109 -18.80 13.77 1.52
N SER A 110 -19.76 13.33 0.69
CA SER A 110 -20.25 11.95 0.69
C SER A 110 -19.20 10.94 0.20
N TYR A 111 -18.33 11.33 -0.73
CA TYR A 111 -17.28 10.46 -1.26
C TYR A 111 -16.19 10.16 -0.22
N VAL A 112 -15.89 11.13 0.66
CA VAL A 112 -14.78 11.05 1.62
C VAL A 112 -15.23 10.58 3.02
N SER A 113 -16.54 10.44 3.26
CA SER A 113 -17.11 10.04 4.57
C SER A 113 -16.94 8.54 4.93
N PHE A 114 -15.99 7.82 4.31
CA PHE A 114 -15.74 6.39 4.53
C PHE A 114 -14.44 6.13 5.30
#